data_AF-A0A1V2FUE1-F1
#
_entry.id   AF-A0A1V2FUE1-F1
#
_cell.length_a   1.000
_cell.length_b   1.000
_cell.length_c   1.000
_cell.angle_alpha   90.00
_cell.angle_beta   90.00
_cell.angle_gamma   90.00
#
_symmetry.space_group_name_H-M   'P 1'
#
loop_
_entity.id
_entity.type
_entity.pdbx_description
1 polymer ?
#
loop_
_entity_poly.entity_id
_entity_poly.type
_entity_poly.pdbx_seq_one_letter_code
_entity_poly.pdbx_strand_id
1 'polypeptide(L)'
;AFMTVTPYSVGEAYAVGANWLGGANIISGIIIGLVVAEMFTFIVRRNWVIKLPDSVPASVSRSFSALIPGFIILSVMGIIAWALNTWGTNFHQIIMDTISTPLASLGSVVGWAYVIFVPLLWFFGIHGALALTALDNGIMTPWALENIATYQQYGSVEAALAAGKTFHIWAKPMLDSFIFLGGSGATLGLILAIFIASRRADYRQVAKLALPSGIFQINEP
;
A
#
# COMPACT_ATOMS: atom_id res chain seq x y z
N ALA A 1 0.39 -8.23 -16.94
CA ALA A 1 -0.76 -7.33 -16.74
C ALA A 1 -0.31 -5.95 -16.27
N PHE A 2 0.21 -5.79 -15.04
CA PHE A 2 0.76 -4.49 -14.59
C PHE A 2 1.77 -3.94 -15.58
N MET A 3 2.85 -4.71 -15.83
CA MET A 3 3.86 -4.36 -16.83
C MET A 3 3.23 -4.09 -18.21
N THR A 4 2.21 -4.86 -18.60
CA THR A 4 1.57 -4.74 -19.93
C THR A 4 0.95 -3.36 -20.18
N VAL A 5 0.46 -2.69 -19.13
CA VAL A 5 -0.11 -1.34 -19.23
C VAL A 5 0.89 -0.23 -18.85
N THR A 6 2.10 -0.61 -18.47
CA THR A 6 3.19 0.30 -18.15
C THR A 6 3.88 0.79 -19.42
N PRO A 7 4.18 2.10 -19.56
CA PRO A 7 4.97 2.60 -20.68
C PRO A 7 6.37 1.97 -20.76
N TYR A 8 6.80 1.64 -21.99
CA TYR A 8 8.08 1.01 -22.30
C TYR A 8 9.03 1.97 -23.05
N SER A 9 9.17 3.21 -22.60
CA SER A 9 10.11 4.16 -23.18
C SER A 9 10.82 4.95 -22.09
N VAL A 10 12.16 4.93 -22.13
CA VAL A 10 13.04 5.80 -21.33
C VAL A 10 13.99 6.47 -22.31
N GLY A 11 13.68 7.72 -22.69
CA GLY A 11 14.36 8.37 -23.82
C GLY A 11 14.13 7.59 -25.11
N GLU A 12 15.21 7.22 -25.79
CA GLU A 12 15.16 6.43 -27.03
C GLU A 12 15.13 4.91 -26.81
N ALA A 13 15.30 4.45 -25.56
CA ALA A 13 15.35 3.02 -25.25
C ALA A 13 13.96 2.43 -24.92
N TYR A 14 13.69 1.24 -25.46
CA TYR A 14 12.53 0.42 -25.07
C TYR A 14 12.80 -0.25 -23.71
N ALA A 15 12.45 0.46 -22.63
CA ALA A 15 12.65 -0.01 -21.27
C ALA A 15 11.51 0.47 -20.36
N VAL A 16 11.28 -0.25 -19.26
CA VAL A 16 10.38 0.22 -18.20
C VAL A 16 11.17 1.08 -17.24
N GLY A 17 10.81 2.35 -17.15
CA GLY A 17 11.41 3.26 -16.17
C GLY A 17 11.12 2.82 -14.73
N ALA A 18 12.13 2.86 -13.87
CA ALA A 18 12.01 2.47 -12.47
C ALA A 18 10.97 3.31 -11.70
N ASN A 19 10.70 4.53 -12.16
CA ASN A 19 9.65 5.41 -11.63
C ASN A 19 8.26 4.74 -11.67
N TRP A 20 7.98 3.90 -12.67
CA TRP A 20 6.70 3.19 -12.78
C TRP A 20 6.52 2.09 -11.74
N LEU A 21 7.61 1.63 -11.13
CA LEU A 21 7.62 0.58 -10.11
C LEU A 21 7.67 1.15 -8.68
N GLY A 22 7.74 2.48 -8.55
CA GLY A 22 7.79 3.17 -7.26
C GLY A 22 6.42 3.39 -6.60
N GLY A 23 6.44 4.01 -5.41
CA GLY A 23 5.27 4.21 -4.56
C GLY A 23 4.08 4.91 -5.24
N ALA A 24 4.36 5.84 -6.14
CA ALA A 24 3.36 6.62 -6.87
C ALA A 24 2.38 5.72 -7.68
N ASN A 25 2.77 4.49 -8.02
CA ASN A 25 1.98 3.57 -8.84
C ASN A 25 1.37 2.40 -8.04
N ILE A 26 1.44 2.40 -6.71
CA ILE A 26 0.87 1.32 -5.88
C ILE A 26 -0.64 1.20 -6.06
N ILE A 27 -1.39 2.32 -6.10
CA ILE A 27 -2.85 2.30 -6.33
C ILE A 27 -3.16 1.63 -7.68
N SER A 28 -2.38 1.93 -8.71
CA SER A 28 -2.51 1.25 -10.01
C SER A 28 -2.29 -0.26 -9.88
N GLY A 29 -1.27 -0.65 -9.10
CA GLY A 29 -0.96 -2.05 -8.81
C GLY A 29 -2.10 -2.79 -8.13
N ILE A 30 -2.72 -2.16 -7.13
CA ILE A 30 -3.87 -2.72 -6.41
C ILE A 30 -5.05 -2.95 -7.37
N ILE A 31 -5.42 -1.92 -8.14
CA ILE A 31 -6.55 -2.01 -9.09
C ILE A 31 -6.30 -3.10 -10.13
N ILE A 32 -5.12 -3.10 -10.76
CA ILE A 32 -4.77 -4.11 -11.77
C ILE A 32 -4.75 -5.50 -11.15
N GLY A 33 -4.19 -5.66 -9.93
CA GLY A 33 -4.15 -6.93 -9.22
C GLY A 33 -5.55 -7.51 -8.98
N LEU A 34 -6.48 -6.68 -8.50
CA LEU A 34 -7.87 -7.08 -8.26
C LEU A 34 -8.58 -7.44 -9.57
N VAL A 35 -8.49 -6.58 -10.59
CA VAL A 35 -9.14 -6.82 -11.89
C VAL A 35 -8.60 -8.10 -12.55
N VAL A 36 -7.29 -8.31 -12.54
CA VAL A 36 -6.66 -9.50 -13.12
C VAL A 36 -7.07 -10.76 -12.38
N ALA A 37 -7.10 -10.73 -11.04
CA ALA A 37 -7.54 -11.88 -10.24
C ALA A 37 -9.01 -12.25 -10.54
N GLU A 38 -9.90 -11.25 -10.62
CA GLU A 38 -11.30 -11.48 -10.95
C GLU A 38 -11.48 -12.00 -12.38
N MET A 39 -10.79 -11.41 -13.36
CA MET A 39 -10.80 -11.90 -14.74
C MET A 39 -10.30 -13.35 -14.83
N PHE A 40 -9.21 -13.67 -14.14
CA PHE A 40 -8.65 -15.02 -14.14
C PHE A 40 -9.63 -16.02 -13.55
N THR A 41 -10.20 -15.72 -12.38
CA THR A 41 -11.18 -16.61 -11.74
C THR A 41 -12.45 -16.76 -12.56
N PHE A 42 -12.93 -15.69 -13.19
CA PHE A 42 -14.08 -15.73 -14.10
C PHE A 42 -13.85 -16.68 -15.29
N ILE A 43 -12.71 -16.55 -15.97
CA ILE A 43 -12.35 -17.40 -17.13
C ILE A 43 -12.24 -18.87 -16.71
N VAL A 44 -11.56 -19.14 -15.58
CA VAL A 44 -11.41 -20.50 -15.04
C VAL A 44 -12.75 -21.10 -14.65
N ARG A 45 -13.64 -20.35 -13.97
CA ARG A 45 -15.00 -20.80 -13.61
C ARG A 45 -15.83 -21.15 -14.85
N ARG A 46 -15.60 -20.46 -15.98
CA ARG A 46 -16.26 -20.75 -17.25
C ARG A 46 -15.68 -21.95 -18.00
N ASN A 47 -14.68 -22.63 -17.43
CA ASN A 47 -13.95 -23.74 -18.05
C ASN A 47 -13.23 -23.36 -19.36
N TRP A 48 -12.86 -22.09 -19.54
CA TRP A 48 -12.05 -21.65 -20.68
C TRP A 48 -10.56 -21.91 -20.40
N VAL A 49 -10.22 -23.18 -20.24
CA VAL A 49 -8.90 -23.66 -19.84
C VAL A 49 -8.51 -24.88 -20.67
N ILE A 50 -7.21 -25.11 -20.82
CA ILE A 50 -6.71 -26.34 -21.42
C ILE A 50 -6.78 -27.44 -20.36
N LYS A 51 -7.60 -28.47 -20.60
CA LYS A 51 -7.69 -29.65 -19.74
C LYS A 51 -6.75 -30.73 -20.25
N LEU A 52 -5.89 -31.24 -19.38
CA LEU A 52 -5.01 -32.37 -19.66
C LEU A 52 -5.55 -33.64 -18.99
N PRO A 53 -5.22 -34.84 -19.49
CA PRO A 53 -5.61 -36.10 -18.86
C PRO A 53 -5.02 -36.26 -17.45
N ASP A 54 -5.66 -37.10 -16.63
CA ASP A 54 -5.24 -37.38 -15.25
C ASP A 54 -3.85 -38.02 -15.15
N SER A 55 -3.34 -38.61 -16.24
CA SER A 55 -1.98 -39.15 -16.34
C SER A 55 -0.89 -38.06 -16.32
N VAL A 56 -1.25 -36.78 -16.49
CA VAL A 56 -0.31 -35.66 -16.52
C VAL A 56 -0.09 -35.10 -15.11
N PRO A 57 1.18 -34.89 -14.67
CA PRO A 57 1.46 -34.31 -13.35
C PRO A 57 0.74 -32.98 -13.09
N ALA A 58 0.26 -32.80 -11.86
CA ALA A 58 -0.56 -31.66 -11.46
C ALA A 58 0.13 -30.29 -11.72
N SER A 59 1.46 -30.19 -11.56
CA SER A 59 2.22 -28.97 -11.83
C SER A 59 2.12 -28.55 -13.31
N VAL A 60 2.22 -29.51 -14.23
CA VAL A 60 2.11 -29.28 -15.68
C VAL A 60 0.67 -28.91 -16.04
N SER A 61 -0.30 -29.66 -15.52
CA SER A 61 -1.73 -29.38 -15.74
C SER A 61 -2.13 -27.96 -15.31
N ARG A 62 -1.64 -27.47 -14.17
CA ARG A 62 -1.88 -26.09 -13.71
C ARG A 62 -1.32 -25.04 -14.67
N SER A 63 -0.10 -25.22 -15.18
CA SER A 63 0.52 -24.28 -16.11
C SER A 63 -0.27 -24.17 -17.43
N PHE A 64 -0.70 -25.31 -17.99
CA PHE A 64 -1.51 -25.32 -19.23
C PHE A 64 -2.92 -24.78 -18.99
N SER A 65 -3.54 -25.09 -17.84
CA SER A 65 -4.85 -24.56 -17.48
C SER A 65 -4.84 -23.03 -17.37
N ALA A 66 -3.71 -22.44 -16.96
CA ALA A 66 -3.54 -20.99 -16.85
C ALA A 66 -3.21 -20.29 -18.19
N LEU A 67 -2.88 -21.04 -19.25
CA LEU A 67 -2.42 -20.47 -20.52
C LEU A 67 -3.48 -19.61 -21.21
N ILE A 68 -4.70 -20.15 -21.40
CA ILE A 68 -5.81 -19.42 -22.03
C ILE A 68 -6.23 -18.21 -21.17
N PRO A 69 -6.46 -18.33 -19.86
CA PRO A 69 -6.71 -17.18 -19.00
C PRO A 69 -5.64 -16.10 -19.10
N GLY A 70 -4.36 -16.50 -19.01
CA GLY A 70 -3.23 -15.58 -19.11
C GLY A 70 -3.19 -14.84 -20.44
N PHE A 71 -3.35 -15.56 -21.55
CA PHE A 71 -3.40 -14.96 -22.89
C PHE A 71 -4.52 -13.93 -23.02
N ILE A 72 -5.75 -14.29 -22.66
CA ILE A 72 -6.91 -13.39 -22.76
C ILE A 72 -6.67 -12.12 -21.93
N ILE A 73 -6.22 -12.27 -20.68
CA ILE A 73 -5.96 -11.12 -19.81
C ILE A 73 -4.87 -10.22 -20.39
N LEU A 74 -3.75 -10.79 -20.85
CA LEU A 74 -2.67 -10.02 -21.45
C LEU A 74 -3.11 -9.31 -22.74
N SER A 75 -3.90 -9.96 -23.59
CA SER A 75 -4.46 -9.35 -24.79
C SER A 75 -5.39 -8.19 -24.46
N VAL A 76 -6.32 -8.36 -23.51
CA VAL A 76 -7.23 -7.30 -23.09
C VAL A 76 -6.45 -6.11 -22.50
N MET A 77 -5.51 -6.38 -21.60
CA MET A 77 -4.67 -5.32 -21.01
C MET A 77 -3.80 -4.64 -22.07
N GLY A 78 -3.29 -5.39 -23.04
CA GLY A 78 -2.51 -4.85 -24.17
C GLY A 78 -3.34 -3.95 -25.08
N ILE A 79 -4.59 -4.33 -25.37
CA ILE A 79 -5.53 -3.48 -26.14
C ILE A 79 -5.83 -2.19 -25.38
N ILE A 80 -6.06 -2.27 -24.07
CA ILE A 80 -6.26 -1.10 -23.21
C ILE A 80 -5.02 -0.19 -23.26
N ALA A 81 -3.82 -0.76 -23.07
CA ALA A 81 -2.58 0.00 -23.10
C ALA A 81 -2.37 0.71 -24.45
N TRP A 82 -2.62 0.00 -25.56
CA TRP A 82 -2.53 0.56 -26.90
C TRP A 82 -3.56 1.69 -27.11
N ALA A 83 -4.81 1.49 -26.72
CA ALA A 83 -5.86 2.50 -26.85
C ALA A 83 -5.59 3.76 -26.01
N LEU A 84 -5.04 3.60 -24.81
CA LEU A 84 -4.65 4.74 -23.99
C LEU A 84 -3.45 5.49 -24.57
N ASN A 85 -2.50 4.76 -25.14
CA ASN A 85 -1.32 5.35 -25.78
C ASN A 85 -1.71 6.19 -27.00
N THR A 86 -2.69 5.77 -27.81
CA THR A 86 -3.18 6.58 -28.94
C THR A 86 -3.87 7.87 -28.50
N TRP A 87 -4.35 7.95 -27.26
CA TRP A 87 -4.85 9.17 -26.64
C TRP A 87 -3.78 9.98 -25.90
N GLY A 88 -2.50 9.59 -26.03
CA GLY A 88 -1.38 10.29 -25.40
C GLY A 88 -1.27 10.08 -23.89
N THR A 89 -1.91 9.03 -23.35
CA THR A 89 -1.88 8.73 -21.91
C THR A 89 -1.55 7.25 -21.66
N ASN A 90 -1.54 6.85 -20.40
CA ASN A 90 -1.40 5.46 -19.98
C ASN A 90 -2.22 5.22 -18.71
N PHE A 91 -2.43 3.95 -18.37
CA PHE A 91 -3.26 3.57 -17.23
C PHE A 91 -2.77 4.22 -15.93
N HIS A 92 -1.47 4.19 -15.68
CA HIS A 92 -0.87 4.74 -14.47
C HIS A 92 -1.07 6.25 -14.37
N GLN A 93 -0.93 6.98 -15.48
CA GLN A 93 -1.18 8.41 -15.53
C GLN A 93 -2.64 8.75 -15.21
N ILE A 94 -3.59 7.98 -15.74
CA ILE A 94 -5.02 8.18 -15.42
C ILE A 94 -5.27 7.99 -13.92
N ILE A 95 -4.74 6.92 -13.32
CA ILE A 95 -4.88 6.69 -11.88
C ILE A 95 -4.22 7.81 -11.08
N MET A 96 -3.04 8.29 -11.53
CA MET A 96 -2.36 9.40 -10.90
C MET A 96 -3.25 10.64 -10.87
N ASP A 97 -3.74 11.06 -12.03
CA ASP A 97 -4.46 12.32 -12.19
C ASP A 97 -5.86 12.29 -11.54
N THR A 98 -6.51 11.13 -11.54
CA THR A 98 -7.91 11.00 -11.08
C THR A 98 -8.04 10.53 -9.63
N ILE A 99 -7.05 9.79 -9.10
CA ILE A 99 -7.12 9.21 -7.76
C ILE A 99 -5.94 9.69 -6.92
N SER A 100 -4.70 9.37 -7.31
CA SER A 100 -3.54 9.61 -6.46
C SER A 100 -3.33 11.10 -6.14
N THR A 101 -3.41 11.99 -7.14
CA THR A 101 -3.17 13.42 -6.98
C THR A 101 -4.28 14.13 -6.19
N PRO A 102 -5.58 13.92 -6.49
CA PRO A 102 -6.64 14.47 -5.64
C PRO A 102 -6.56 13.97 -4.19
N LEU A 103 -6.24 12.69 -4.02
CA LEU A 103 -6.10 12.09 -2.69
C LEU A 103 -4.87 12.63 -1.94
N ALA A 104 -3.76 12.84 -2.65
CA ALA A 104 -2.58 13.55 -2.14
C ALA A 104 -2.91 14.99 -1.72
N SER A 105 -3.79 15.66 -2.48
CA SER A 105 -4.21 17.04 -2.20
C SER A 105 -5.06 17.20 -0.94
N LEU A 106 -5.67 16.11 -0.43
CA LEU A 106 -6.34 16.14 0.88
C LEU A 106 -5.35 16.40 2.02
N GLY A 107 -4.04 16.22 1.76
CA GLY A 107 -2.96 16.62 2.66
C GLY A 107 -3.14 16.07 4.08
N SER A 108 -3.15 16.95 5.06
CA SER A 108 -3.24 16.58 6.48
C SER A 108 -4.56 15.95 6.88
N VAL A 109 -5.64 16.11 6.10
CA VAL A 109 -6.97 15.59 6.45
C VAL A 109 -6.95 14.06 6.57
N VAL A 110 -6.27 13.39 5.64
CA VAL A 110 -6.12 11.92 5.67
C VAL A 110 -5.37 11.46 6.91
N GLY A 111 -4.27 12.14 7.25
CA GLY A 111 -3.47 11.82 8.42
C GLY A 111 -4.26 12.01 9.72
N TRP A 112 -4.97 13.13 9.85
CA TRP A 112 -5.84 13.38 11.00
C TRP A 112 -6.98 12.38 11.11
N ALA A 113 -7.62 12.03 9.99
CA ALA A 113 -8.63 10.98 9.97
C ALA A 113 -8.05 9.65 10.49
N TYR A 114 -6.87 9.24 10.01
CA TYR A 114 -6.22 8.03 10.50
C TYR A 114 -5.95 8.08 12.01
N VAL A 115 -5.36 9.18 12.50
CA VAL A 115 -5.05 9.38 13.93
C VAL A 115 -6.28 9.37 14.83
N ILE A 116 -7.40 9.88 14.35
CA ILE A 116 -8.65 9.91 15.12
C ILE A 116 -9.35 8.55 15.07
N PHE A 117 -9.47 7.96 13.89
CA PHE A 117 -10.28 6.76 13.70
C PHE A 117 -9.59 5.48 14.17
N VAL A 118 -8.26 5.38 14.14
CA VAL A 118 -7.56 4.20 14.70
C VAL A 118 -7.93 3.94 16.16
N PRO A 119 -7.69 4.86 17.11
CA PRO A 119 -8.05 4.66 18.51
C PRO A 119 -9.57 4.65 18.74
N LEU A 120 -10.35 5.40 17.94
CA LEU A 120 -11.82 5.40 18.05
C LEU A 120 -12.41 4.03 17.69
N LEU A 121 -11.87 3.34 16.68
CA LEU A 121 -12.31 1.99 16.34
C LEU A 121 -11.93 1.00 17.44
N TRP A 122 -10.74 1.16 18.03
CA TRP A 122 -10.32 0.37 19.19
C TRP A 122 -11.20 0.55 20.41
N PHE A 123 -11.77 1.74 20.61
CA PHE A 123 -12.79 1.96 21.65
C PHE A 123 -14.02 1.04 21.48
N PHE A 124 -14.36 0.68 20.24
CA PHE A 124 -15.43 -0.28 19.92
C PHE A 124 -14.94 -1.72 19.77
N GLY A 125 -13.68 -2.02 20.09
CA GLY A 125 -13.08 -3.35 19.94
C GLY A 125 -12.76 -3.74 18.49
N ILE A 126 -12.76 -2.79 17.56
CA ILE A 126 -12.36 -2.99 16.17
C ILE A 126 -10.90 -2.61 16.02
N HIS A 127 -10.08 -3.49 15.47
CA HIS A 127 -8.66 -3.19 15.24
C HIS A 127 -8.51 -2.07 14.21
N GLY A 128 -8.25 -0.84 14.67
CA GLY A 128 -8.31 0.38 13.84
C GLY A 128 -7.36 0.36 12.64
N ALA A 129 -6.09 -0.02 12.84
CA ALA A 129 -5.11 -0.08 11.75
C ALA A 129 -5.49 -1.13 10.68
N LEU A 130 -6.05 -2.27 11.08
CA LEU A 130 -6.54 -3.30 10.17
C LEU A 130 -7.78 -2.81 9.40
N ALA A 131 -8.71 -2.17 10.09
CA ALA A 131 -9.90 -1.59 9.47
C ALA A 131 -9.56 -0.49 8.45
N LEU A 132 -8.46 0.25 8.68
CA LEU A 132 -7.99 1.34 7.82
C LEU A 132 -6.82 0.95 6.92
N THR A 133 -6.58 -0.36 6.70
CA THR A 133 -5.46 -0.85 5.86
C THR A 133 -5.52 -0.32 4.43
N ALA A 134 -6.71 -0.07 3.88
CA ALA A 134 -6.84 0.54 2.55
C ALA A 134 -6.28 1.98 2.52
N LEU A 135 -6.41 2.74 3.61
CA LEU A 135 -5.88 4.10 3.73
C LEU A 135 -4.36 4.07 3.89
N ASP A 136 -3.87 3.13 4.68
CA ASP A 136 -2.44 2.90 4.90
C ASP A 136 -1.72 2.52 3.60
N ASN A 137 -2.16 1.43 2.96
CA ASN A 137 -1.54 0.92 1.74
C ASN A 137 -1.81 1.79 0.51
N GLY A 138 -2.96 2.46 0.47
CA GLY A 138 -3.38 3.27 -0.67
C GLY A 138 -2.82 4.69 -0.67
N ILE A 139 -2.45 5.25 0.49
CA ILE A 139 -2.01 6.65 0.61
C ILE A 139 -0.71 6.77 1.39
N MET A 140 -0.72 6.31 2.64
CA MET A 140 0.36 6.61 3.58
C MET A 140 1.68 5.93 3.24
N THR A 141 1.61 4.69 2.77
CA THR A 141 2.75 3.92 2.27
C THR A 141 3.30 4.51 0.96
N PRO A 142 2.47 4.82 -0.06
CA PRO A 142 2.91 5.59 -1.23
C PRO A 142 3.62 6.91 -0.89
N TRP A 143 3.06 7.71 0.02
CA TRP A 143 3.69 8.94 0.49
C TRP A 143 5.05 8.71 1.16
N ALA A 144 5.19 7.64 1.96
CA ALA A 144 6.47 7.27 2.55
C ALA A 144 7.52 6.95 1.47
N LEU A 145 7.12 6.23 0.43
CA LEU A 145 7.99 5.88 -0.69
C LEU A 145 8.35 7.09 -1.56
N GLU A 146 7.43 8.04 -1.76
CA GLU A 146 7.72 9.31 -2.44
C GLU A 146 8.73 10.16 -1.66
N ASN A 147 8.61 10.20 -0.33
CA ASN A 147 9.59 10.86 0.54
C ASN A 147 10.98 10.20 0.40
N ILE A 148 11.05 8.86 0.43
CA ILE A 148 12.30 8.12 0.27
C ILE A 148 12.92 8.40 -1.10
N ALA A 149 12.14 8.34 -2.17
CA ALA A 149 12.61 8.60 -3.53
C ALA A 149 13.14 10.03 -3.67
N THR A 150 12.44 11.02 -3.10
CA THR A 150 12.88 12.42 -3.08
C THR A 150 14.18 12.56 -2.31
N TYR A 151 14.29 11.97 -1.12
CA TYR A 151 15.52 11.99 -0.34
C TYR A 151 16.69 11.35 -1.11
N GLN A 152 16.48 10.19 -1.74
CA GLN A 152 17.50 9.49 -2.52
C GLN A 152 17.95 10.31 -3.74
N GLN A 153 17.03 11.01 -4.40
CA GLN A 153 17.34 11.83 -5.57
C GLN A 153 18.20 13.06 -5.23
N TYR A 154 17.95 13.70 -4.08
CA TYR A 154 18.60 14.96 -3.69
C TYR A 154 19.72 14.79 -2.66
N GLY A 155 19.85 13.61 -2.05
CA GLY A 155 20.89 13.27 -1.07
C GLY A 155 20.63 13.80 0.34
N SER A 156 19.78 14.82 0.51
CA SER A 156 19.35 15.32 1.82
C SER A 156 17.97 15.99 1.75
N VAL A 157 17.34 16.18 2.92
CA VAL A 157 16.07 16.91 3.03
C VAL A 157 16.28 18.38 2.67
N GLU A 158 17.34 19.01 3.16
CA GLU A 158 17.67 20.42 2.92
C GLU A 158 17.87 20.70 1.43
N ALA A 159 18.61 19.84 0.73
CA ALA A 159 18.83 19.95 -0.71
C ALA A 159 17.53 19.81 -1.51
N ALA A 160 16.66 18.87 -1.12
CA ALA A 160 15.35 18.70 -1.74
C ALA A 160 14.44 19.91 -1.53
N LEU A 161 14.38 20.45 -0.30
CA LEU A 161 13.61 21.65 0.03
C LEU A 161 14.14 22.88 -0.73
N ALA A 162 15.47 23.05 -0.81
CA ALA A 162 16.10 24.13 -1.58
C ALA A 162 15.78 24.03 -3.08
N ALA A 163 15.56 22.82 -3.60
CA ALA A 163 15.09 22.56 -4.96
C ALA A 163 13.56 22.66 -5.12
N GLY A 164 12.85 23.16 -4.11
CA GLY A 164 11.40 23.38 -4.15
C GLY A 164 10.56 22.09 -4.00
N LYS A 165 11.15 20.99 -3.53
CA LYS A 165 10.41 19.76 -3.23
C LYS A 165 9.75 19.84 -1.85
N THR A 166 8.71 19.04 -1.66
CA THR A 166 7.96 18.93 -0.41
C THR A 166 7.95 17.48 0.06
N PHE A 167 7.79 17.27 1.37
CA PHE A 167 7.69 15.95 1.97
C PHE A 167 6.31 15.77 2.61
N HIS A 168 5.76 14.57 2.46
CA HIS A 168 4.51 14.17 3.09
C HIS A 168 4.76 13.85 4.56
N ILE A 169 4.34 14.73 5.46
CA ILE A 169 4.51 14.50 6.91
C ILE A 169 3.64 13.34 7.38
N TRP A 170 2.42 13.20 6.85
CA TRP A 170 1.45 12.17 7.23
C TRP A 170 1.72 10.81 6.58
N ALA A 171 2.99 10.45 6.42
CA ALA A 171 3.42 9.15 5.95
C ALA A 171 3.43 8.12 7.10
N LYS A 172 3.31 6.82 6.77
CA LYS A 172 3.20 5.74 7.76
C LYS A 172 4.32 5.73 8.82
N PRO A 173 5.62 5.88 8.46
CA PRO A 173 6.69 5.88 9.47
C PRO A 173 6.60 7.03 10.48
N MET A 174 6.07 8.20 10.09
CA MET A 174 5.85 9.32 11.01
C MET A 174 4.79 8.95 12.05
N LEU A 175 3.65 8.39 11.61
CA LEU A 175 2.61 7.96 12.54
C LEU A 175 3.12 6.92 13.54
N ASP A 176 3.82 5.89 13.06
CA ASP A 176 4.33 4.80 13.89
C ASP A 176 5.42 5.25 14.87
N SER A 177 6.25 6.20 14.45
CA SER A 177 7.39 6.64 15.26
C SER A 177 7.01 7.71 16.29
N PHE A 178 5.97 8.52 16.03
CA PHE A 178 5.71 9.71 16.85
C PHE A 178 4.28 9.81 17.39
N ILE A 179 3.30 9.12 16.80
CA ILE A 179 1.90 9.19 17.24
C ILE A 179 1.48 7.91 17.95
N PHE A 180 1.74 6.77 17.31
CA PHE A 180 1.36 5.43 17.77
C PHE A 180 2.45 4.80 18.65
N LEU A 181 2.98 5.62 19.57
CA LEU A 181 4.01 5.23 20.51
C LEU A 181 3.48 4.20 21.51
N GLY A 182 3.81 2.94 21.23
CA GLY A 182 3.41 1.81 22.05
C GLY A 182 2.17 1.09 21.57
N GLY A 183 1.69 1.35 20.34
CA GLY A 183 0.57 0.63 19.73
C GLY A 183 -0.48 1.60 19.18
N SER A 184 -1.76 1.38 19.44
CA SER A 184 -2.85 2.15 18.80
C SER A 184 -3.13 3.55 19.38
N GLY A 185 -2.10 4.17 19.93
CA GLY A 185 -2.07 5.50 20.57
C GLY A 185 -0.73 5.70 21.26
N ALA A 186 -0.65 6.62 22.21
CA ALA A 186 0.55 6.82 23.04
C ALA A 186 0.59 5.87 24.26
N THR A 187 0.28 4.58 24.07
CA THR A 187 0.13 3.60 25.15
C THR A 187 1.41 3.41 25.95
N LEU A 188 2.59 3.49 25.32
CA LEU A 188 3.86 3.43 26.05
C LEU A 188 3.99 4.60 27.04
N GLY A 189 3.53 5.79 26.64
CA GLY A 189 3.46 6.95 27.52
C GLY A 189 2.53 6.71 28.72
N LEU A 190 1.37 6.08 28.49
CA LEU A 190 0.44 5.70 29.55
C LEU A 190 1.05 4.68 30.52
N ILE A 191 1.74 3.65 30.01
CA ILE A 191 2.44 2.64 30.83
C ILE A 191 3.47 3.32 31.75
N LEU A 192 4.28 4.23 31.20
CA LEU A 192 5.26 4.99 31.99
C LEU A 192 4.58 5.89 33.03
N ALA A 193 3.49 6.56 32.66
CA ALA A 193 2.70 7.37 33.59
C ALA A 193 2.14 6.55 34.75
N ILE A 194 1.68 5.32 34.50
CA ILE A 194 1.21 4.40 35.55
C ILE A 194 2.36 4.05 36.51
N PHE A 195 3.57 3.78 36.01
CA PHE A 195 4.70 3.48 36.89
C PHE A 195 5.13 4.65 37.77
N ILE A 196 5.02 5.88 37.26
CA ILE A 196 5.40 7.11 37.97
C ILE A 196 4.32 7.51 38.99
N ALA A 197 3.05 7.56 38.58
CA ALA A 197 1.99 8.19 39.36
C ALA A 197 1.08 7.21 40.10
N SER A 198 0.86 5.99 39.57
CA SER A 198 -0.09 5.05 40.17
C SER A 198 0.53 4.25 41.32
N ARG A 199 -0.18 4.24 42.45
CA ARG A 199 0.11 3.38 43.62
C ARG A 199 -0.76 2.11 43.66
N ARG A 200 -1.78 2.00 42.80
CA ARG A 200 -2.68 0.84 42.82
C ARG A 200 -1.98 -0.40 42.25
N ALA A 201 -2.09 -1.52 42.96
CA ALA A 201 -1.42 -2.76 42.59
C ALA A 201 -1.92 -3.32 41.24
N ASP A 202 -3.23 -3.22 40.98
CA ASP A 202 -3.86 -3.69 39.75
C ASP A 202 -3.36 -2.94 38.50
N TYR A 203 -3.34 -1.60 38.54
CA TYR A 203 -2.84 -0.79 37.42
C TYR A 203 -1.36 -1.03 37.15
N ARG A 204 -0.56 -1.13 38.21
CA ARG A 204 0.87 -1.44 38.07
C ARG A 204 1.10 -2.85 37.53
N GLN A 205 0.23 -3.80 37.85
CA GLN A 205 0.31 -5.16 37.31
C GLN A 205 0.03 -5.19 35.80
N VAL A 206 -1.03 -4.49 35.36
CA VAL A 206 -1.32 -4.32 33.93
C VAL A 206 -0.14 -3.68 33.21
N ALA A 207 0.39 -2.57 33.73
CA ALA A 207 1.55 -1.89 33.14
C ALA A 207 2.80 -2.79 33.06
N LYS A 208 3.06 -3.64 34.06
CA LYS A 208 4.18 -4.61 34.03
C LYS A 208 4.02 -5.65 32.93
N LEU A 209 2.79 -6.15 32.73
CA LEU A 209 2.48 -7.15 31.71
C LEU A 209 2.50 -6.55 30.30
N ALA A 210 2.03 -5.31 30.15
CA ALA A 210 1.97 -4.61 28.88
C ALA A 210 3.30 -3.97 28.44
N LEU A 211 4.25 -3.72 29.36
CA LEU A 211 5.50 -3.03 29.03
C LEU A 211 6.34 -3.75 27.95
N PRO A 212 6.57 -5.09 28.03
CA PRO A 212 7.38 -5.77 27.02
C PRO A 212 6.81 -5.64 25.61
N SER A 213 5.50 -5.84 25.43
CA SER A 213 4.81 -5.68 24.14
C SER A 213 4.75 -4.21 23.72
N GLY A 214 4.50 -3.30 24.66
CA GLY A 214 4.43 -1.86 24.41
C GLY A 214 5.74 -1.25 23.91
N ILE A 215 6.91 -1.80 24.29
CA ILE A 215 8.21 -1.38 23.72
C ILE A 215 8.29 -1.68 22.21
N PHE A 216 7.62 -2.74 21.76
CA PHE A 216 7.54 -3.15 20.35
C PHE A 216 6.27 -2.67 19.66
N GLN A 217 5.61 -1.64 20.21
CA GLN A 217 4.38 -1.05 19.67
C GLN A 217 3.21 -2.03 19.55
N ILE A 218 3.12 -3.00 20.46
CA ILE A 218 1.98 -3.92 20.58
C ILE A 218 1.26 -3.60 21.89
N ASN A 219 -0.03 -3.25 21.82
CA ASN A 219 -0.81 -2.84 22.99
C ASN A 219 -2.03 -3.73 23.29
N GLU A 220 -2.04 -4.95 22.77
CA GLU A 220 -2.85 -6.04 23.31
C GLU A 220 -1.92 -7.05 24.03
N PRO A 221 -2.11 -7.37 25.32
CA PRO A 221 -2.98 -6.78 26.35
C PRO A 221 -2.35 -5.62 27.15
#